data_AF-A0A1F3V800-F1
#
_entry.id   AF-A0A1F3V800-F1
#
_cell.length_a   1.000
_cell.length_b   1.000
_cell.length_c   1.000
_cell.angle_alpha   90.00
_cell.angle_beta   90.00
_cell.angle_gamma   90.00
#
_symmetry.space_group_name_H-M   'P 1'
#
loop_
_entity.id
_entity.type
_entity.pdbx_description
1 polymer ?
#
loop_
_entity_poly.entity_id
_entity_poly.type
_entity_poly.pdbx_seq_one_letter_code
_entity_poly.pdbx_strand_id
1 'polypeptide(L)' 'MQKKGRRPSDYPQFAFRLTAETKENLSAVIDEVTDLYNKNIPLGEYLYRKNDIIIEALEIGLAQMKKNPNKKSGRKE' A
#
# COMPACT_ATOMS: atom_id res chain seq x y z
N MET A 1 -27.96 10.09 -14.78
CA MET A 1 -26.83 11.00 -14.44
C MET A 1 -25.52 10.29 -14.80
N GLN A 2 -24.78 10.77 -15.80
CA GLN A 2 -23.47 10.21 -16.12
C GLN A 2 -22.54 10.40 -14.90
N LYS A 3 -22.02 9.30 -14.35
CA LYS A 3 -20.96 9.37 -13.33
C LYS A 3 -19.75 9.99 -14.00
N LYS A 4 -19.46 11.28 -13.74
CA LYS A 4 -18.20 11.90 -14.16
C LYS A 4 -17.06 11.01 -13.65
N GLY A 5 -16.26 10.47 -14.57
CA GLY A 5 -15.05 9.75 -14.21
C GLY A 5 -14.16 10.66 -13.35
N ARG A 6 -13.60 10.12 -12.27
CA ARG A 6 -12.69 10.88 -11.41
C ARG A 6 -11.50 11.35 -12.23
N ARG A 7 -11.17 12.63 -12.14
CA ARG A 7 -9.99 13.20 -12.78
C ARG A 7 -8.75 12.79 -11.98
N PRO A 8 -7.56 12.73 -12.59
CA PRO A 8 -6.32 12.52 -11.86
C PRO A 8 -6.13 13.50 -10.69
N SER A 9 -6.60 14.75 -10.84
CA SER A 9 -6.62 15.78 -9.79
C SER A 9 -7.45 15.42 -8.56
N ASP A 10 -8.39 14.48 -8.67
CA ASP A 10 -9.24 14.04 -7.57
C ASP A 10 -8.53 13.01 -6.67
N TYR A 11 -7.29 12.62 -7.00
CA TYR A 11 -6.44 11.72 -6.22
C TYR A 11 -5.25 12.50 -5.62
N PRO A 12 -5.33 12.92 -4.35
CA PRO A 12 -4.22 13.64 -3.71
C PRO A 12 -2.99 12.73 -3.58
N GLN A 13 -1.81 13.30 -3.83
CA GLN A 13 -0.54 12.58 -3.69
C GLN A 13 -0.06 12.58 -2.25
N PHE A 14 0.42 11.43 -1.79
CA PHE A 14 1.06 11.24 -0.49
C PHE A 14 2.45 10.62 -0.72
N ALA A 15 3.50 11.23 -0.15
CA ALA A 15 4.88 10.89 -0.48
C ALA A 15 5.79 10.86 0.75
N PHE A 16 6.80 9.99 0.72
CA PHE A 16 7.80 9.83 1.77
C PHE A 16 9.21 9.87 1.19
N ARG A 17 10.19 10.20 2.03
CA ARG A 17 11.61 10.06 1.70
C ARG A 17 12.12 8.72 2.23
N LEU A 18 12.81 7.97 1.38
CA LEU A 18 13.35 6.65 1.67
C LEU A 18 14.78 6.55 1.12
N THR A 19 15.60 5.67 1.69
CA THR A 19 16.86 5.28 1.05
C THR A 19 16.57 4.45 -0.20
N ALA A 20 17.53 4.39 -1.14
CA ALA A 20 17.39 3.58 -2.35
C ALA A 20 17.11 2.10 -2.00
N GLU A 21 17.90 1.55 -1.09
CA GLU A 21 17.72 0.18 -0.57
C GLU A 21 16.33 -0.04 0.04
N THR A 22 15.87 0.86 0.90
CA THR A 22 14.53 0.73 1.50
C THR A 22 13.44 0.76 0.42
N LYS A 23 13.59 1.63 -0.59
CA LYS A 23 12.64 1.74 -1.69
C LYS A 23 12.58 0.44 -2.50
N GLU A 24 13.73 -0.14 -2.84
CA GLU A 24 13.80 -1.39 -3.61
C GLU A 24 13.17 -2.54 -2.82
N ASN A 25 13.56 -2.71 -1.56
CA ASN A 25 13.03 -3.75 -0.69
C ASN A 25 11.51 -3.63 -0.52
N LEU A 26 11.00 -2.42 -0.25
CA LEU A 26 9.56 -2.19 -0.13
C LEU A 26 8.83 -2.44 -1.45
N SER A 27 9.42 -2.06 -2.59
CA SER A 27 8.79 -2.26 -3.90
C SER A 27 8.65 -3.74 -4.22
N ALA A 28 9.68 -4.55 -3.93
CA ALA A 28 9.62 -6.00 -4.11
C ALA A 28 8.51 -6.62 -3.24
N VAL A 29 8.43 -6.26 -1.96
CA VAL A 29 7.40 -6.77 -1.04
C VAL A 29 5.99 -6.35 -1.50
N ILE A 30 5.81 -5.11 -1.95
CA ILE A 30 4.51 -4.64 -2.46
C ILE A 30 4.09 -5.47 -3.68
N ASP A 31 5.02 -5.79 -4.57
CA ASP A 31 4.75 -6.56 -5.78
C ASP A 31 4.33 -8.00 -5.43
N GLU A 32 5.09 -8.67 -4.55
CA GLU A 32 4.76 -10.01 -4.07
C GLU A 32 3.38 -10.06 -3.38
N VAL A 33 3.08 -9.09 -2.50
CA VAL A 33 1.79 -9.04 -1.81
C VAL A 33 0.65 -8.76 -2.79
N THR A 34 0.87 -7.89 -3.78
CA THR A 34 -0.12 -7.61 -4.82
C THR A 34 -0.46 -8.87 -5.61
N ASP A 35 0.56 -9.63 -6.01
CA ASP A 35 0.37 -10.88 -6.74
C ASP A 35 -0.36 -11.92 -5.87
N LEU A 36 -0.02 -12.02 -4.58
CA LEU A 36 -0.70 -12.92 -3.64
C LEU A 36 -2.17 -12.58 -3.45
N TYR A 37 -2.51 -11.30 -3.29
CA TYR A 37 -3.89 -10.84 -3.15
C TYR A 37 -4.70 -11.14 -4.42
N ASN A 38 -4.08 -10.98 -5.58
CA ASN A 38 -4.74 -11.19 -6.86
C ASN A 38 -4.79 -12.66 -7.32
N LYS A 39 -3.96 -13.54 -6.74
CA LYS A 39 -3.80 -14.94 -7.18
C LYS A 39 -5.11 -15.73 -7.24
N ASN A 40 -6.05 -15.44 -6.34
CA ASN A 40 -7.32 -16.17 -6.22
C ASN A 40 -8.54 -15.35 -6.64
N ILE A 41 -8.34 -14.20 -7.29
CA ILE A 41 -9.45 -13.34 -7.69
C ILE A 41 -10.11 -13.93 -8.94
N PRO A 42 -11.43 -14.17 -8.92
CA PRO A 42 -12.16 -14.67 -10.08
C PRO A 42 -12.03 -13.76 -11.30
N LEU A 43 -12.10 -14.36 -12.49
CA LEU A 43 -12.11 -13.59 -13.73
C LEU A 43 -13.29 -12.62 -13.77
N GLY A 44 -13.01 -11.34 -14.00
CA GLY A 44 -14.01 -10.27 -14.07
C GLY A 44 -14.19 -9.48 -12.78
N GLU A 45 -13.54 -9.89 -11.69
CA GLU A 45 -13.52 -9.12 -10.45
C GLU A 45 -12.39 -8.08 -10.43
N TYR A 46 -12.52 -7.13 -9.50
CA TYR A 46 -11.56 -6.04 -9.35
C TYR A 46 -10.22 -6.59 -8.84
N LEU A 47 -9.16 -6.39 -9.62
CA LEU A 47 -7.80 -6.70 -9.21
C LEU A 47 -7.24 -5.57 -8.34
N TYR A 48 -6.67 -5.94 -7.19
CA TYR A 48 -5.95 -5.01 -6.32
C TYR A 48 -4.75 -4.45 -7.07
N ARG A 49 -4.61 -3.12 -7.03
CA ARG A 49 -3.44 -2.43 -7.55
C ARG A 49 -2.47 -2.22 -6.40
N LYS A 50 -1.20 -1.98 -6.74
CA LYS A 50 -0.15 -1.64 -5.76
C LYS A 50 -0.59 -0.51 -4.81
N ASN A 51 -1.29 0.50 -5.32
CA ASN A 51 -1.80 1.60 -4.50
C ASN A 51 -2.79 1.13 -3.43
N ASP A 52 -3.68 0.19 -3.76
CA ASP A 52 -4.67 -0.33 -2.81
C ASP A 52 -3.96 -1.10 -1.68
N ILE A 53 -3.00 -1.95 -2.06
CA ILE A 53 -2.14 -2.69 -1.12
C ILE A 53 -1.34 -1.76 -0.21
N ILE A 54 -0.76 -0.68 -0.76
CA ILE A 54 0.01 0.29 0.02
C ILE A 54 -0.88 1.00 1.05
N ILE A 55 -2.08 1.44 0.65
CA ILE A 55 -3.02 2.11 1.55
C ILE A 55 -3.42 1.16 2.69
N GLU A 56 -3.82 -0.06 2.35
CA GLU A 56 -4.23 -1.07 3.34
C GLU A 56 -3.09 -1.41 4.32
N ALA A 57 -1.88 -1.61 3.80
CA ALA A 57 -0.69 -1.88 4.61
C ALA A 57 -0.37 -0.71 5.58
N LEU A 58 -0.49 0.54 5.12
CA LEU A 58 -0.29 1.72 5.95
C LEU A 58 -1.35 1.81 7.06
N GLU A 59 -2.62 1.60 6.73
CA GLU A 59 -3.71 1.62 7.72
C GLU A 59 -3.52 0.56 8.81
N ILE A 60 -3.20 -0.67 8.41
CA ILE A 60 -2.92 -1.78 9.35
C ILE A 60 -1.71 -1.45 10.21
N GLY A 61 -0.60 -1.02 9.60
CA GLY A 61 0.64 -0.69 10.30
C GLY A 61 0.44 0.45 11.32
N LEU A 62 -0.20 1.54 10.91
CA LEU A 62 -0.49 2.67 11.79
C LEU A 62 -1.44 2.30 12.92
N ALA A 63 -2.46 1.48 12.66
CA ALA A 63 -3.37 0.99 13.70
C ALA A 63 -2.64 0.11 14.73
N GLN A 64 -1.72 -0.74 14.29
CA GLN A 64 -0.89 -1.55 15.18
C GLN A 64 0.07 -0.69 16.02
N MET A 65 0.72 0.30 15.41
CA MET A 65 1.58 1.26 16.11
C MET A 65 0.80 2.07 17.15
N LYS A 66 -0.41 2.51 16.81
CA LYS A 66 -1.31 3.21 17.74
C LYS A 66 -1.65 2.36 18.96
N LYS A 67 -1.86 1.04 18.78
CA LYS A 67 -2.14 0.12 19.89
C LYS A 67 -0.92 -0.11 20.78
N ASN A 68 0.28 -0.13 20.21
CA ASN A 68 1.53 -0.44 20.92
C ASN A 68 2.66 0.53 20.55
N PRO A 69 2.63 1.78 21.06
CA PRO A 69 3.59 2.83 20.65
C PRO A 69 5.05 2.52 21.05
N ASN A 70 5.26 1.68 22.07
CA ASN A 70 6.58 1.27 22.52
C ASN A 70 7.19 0.14 21.67
N LYS A 71 6.38 -0.51 20.82
CA LYS A 71 6.86 -1.55 19.91
C LYS A 71 7.50 -0.87 18.70
N LYS A 72 8.79 -0.58 18.80
CA LYS A 72 9.56 -0.07 17.65
C LYS A 72 9.65 -1.17 16.59
N SER A 73 9.45 -0.78 15.33
CA SER A 73 9.91 -1.58 14.19
C SER A 73 11.39 -1.90 14.42
N GLY A 74 11.82 -3.15 14.17
CA GLY A 74 13.20 -3.61 14.39
C GLY A 74 14.26 -2.95 13.50
N ARG A 75 13.97 -1.74 12.98
CA ARG A 75 14.88 -0.87 12.26
C ARG A 75 16.03 -0.50 13.20
N LYS A 76 17.12 -1.27 13.10
CA LYS A 76 18.42 -0.85 13.65
C LYS A 76 18.91 0.25 12.72
N GLU A 77 19.20 1.41 13.29
CA GLU A 77 19.96 2.47 12.62
C GLU A 77 21.37 1.98 12.29
#